data_AF-A0A4U3MQL6-F1
#
_entry.id   AF-A0A4U3MQL6-F1
#
_cell.length_a   1.000
_cell.length_b   1.000
_cell.length_c   1.000
_cell.angle_alpha   90.00
_cell.angle_beta   90.00
_cell.angle_gamma   90.00
#
_symmetry.space_group_name_H-M   'P 1'
#
loop_
_entity.id
_entity.type
_entity.pdbx_description
1 polymer ?
#
loop_
_entity_poly.entity_id
_entity_poly.type
_entity_poly.pdbx_seq_one_letter_code
_entity_poly.pdbx_strand_id
1 'polypeptide(L)'
;MPRGPATLAWQEVLSLVTAGKGVCPTSTRAADYYSRPDVVFVPFHDAPPFDYALLRPATGQTPKVHAFLQTLLTVADEGGGHAAISFDC
;
A
#
# COMPACT_ATOMS: atom_id res chain seq x y z
N MET A 1 -8.25 6.54 25.78
CA MET A 1 -6.93 6.84 25.20
C MET A 1 -6.98 8.21 24.57
N PRO A 2 -6.09 9.16 24.93
CA PRO A 2 -6.01 10.44 24.23
C PRO A 2 -5.63 10.22 22.76
N ARG A 3 -6.15 11.07 21.87
CA ARG A 3 -5.87 10.96 20.43
C ARG A 3 -4.41 11.35 20.16
N GLY A 4 -3.70 10.51 19.40
CA GLY A 4 -2.35 10.82 18.94
C GLY A 4 -2.31 11.99 17.94
N PRO A 5 -1.11 12.49 17.59
CA PRO A 5 -0.94 13.54 16.60
C PRO A 5 -1.57 13.14 15.26
N ALA A 6 -2.21 14.09 14.57
CA ALA A 6 -2.67 13.90 13.20
C ALA A 6 -1.51 14.16 12.23
N THR A 7 -1.32 13.26 11.27
CA THR A 7 -0.32 13.37 10.19
C THR A 7 -1.03 13.34 8.85
N LEU A 8 -0.46 14.03 7.87
CA LEU A 8 -1.00 14.06 6.50
C LEU A 8 -0.14 13.22 5.53
N ALA A 9 1.10 12.91 5.90
CA ALA A 9 2.01 12.17 5.06
C ALA A 9 2.64 10.97 5.79
N TRP A 10 2.94 9.93 5.01
CA TRP A 10 3.59 8.72 5.51
C TRP A 10 4.96 8.98 6.16
N GLN A 11 5.73 9.92 5.63
CA GLN A 11 7.04 10.28 6.19
C GLN A 11 6.93 10.89 7.60
N GLU A 12 5.84 11.61 7.88
CA GLU A 12 5.57 12.15 9.22
C GLU A 12 5.24 11.04 10.21
N VAL A 13 4.45 10.04 9.76
CA VAL A 13 4.14 8.85 10.55
C VAL A 13 5.43 8.13 10.97
N LEU A 14 6.34 7.87 10.03
CA LEU A 14 7.61 7.21 10.33
C LEU A 14 8.42 7.98 11.37
N SER A 15 8.43 9.32 11.29
CA SER A 15 9.13 10.18 12.25
C SER A 15 8.52 10.12 13.65
N LEU A 16 7.20 9.98 13.76
CA LEU A 16 6.53 9.80 15.05
C LEU A 16 6.77 8.41 15.65
N VAL A 17 6.80 7.37 14.81
CA VAL A 17 7.10 6.00 15.24
C VAL A 17 8.52 5.92 15.81
N THR A 18 9.52 6.47 15.10
CA THR A 18 10.92 6.47 15.57
C THR A 18 11.12 7.34 16.81
N ALA A 19 10.33 8.40 16.97
CA ALA A 19 10.28 9.19 18.20
C ALA A 19 9.52 8.52 19.36
N GLY A 20 9.06 7.26 19.20
CA GLY A 20 8.36 6.50 20.22
C GLY A 20 6.96 7.05 20.55
N LYS A 21 6.33 7.77 19.61
CA LYS A 21 5.01 8.41 19.81
C LYS A 21 3.82 7.53 19.40
N GLY A 22 4.07 6.32 18.92
CA GLY A 22 3.00 5.34 18.66
C GLY A 22 3.41 4.28 17.64
N VAL A 23 2.39 3.55 17.17
CA VAL A 23 2.47 2.56 16.10
C VAL A 23 1.47 2.92 15.00
N CYS A 24 1.74 2.51 13.76
CA CYS A 24 0.85 2.74 12.63
C CYS A 24 0.64 1.44 11.85
N PRO A 25 -0.61 0.92 11.76
CA PRO A 25 -0.92 -0.17 10.85
C PRO A 25 -0.64 0.24 9.41
N THR A 26 -0.03 -0.64 8.63
CA THR A 26 0.36 -0.37 7.24
C THR A 26 0.37 -1.65 6.41
N SER A 27 0.56 -1.50 5.09
CA SER A 27 0.83 -2.62 4.20
C SER A 27 2.12 -3.32 4.53
N THR A 28 2.14 -4.64 4.35
CA THR A 28 3.38 -5.44 4.35
C THR A 28 4.43 -4.86 3.39
N ARG A 29 3.99 -4.40 2.21
CA ARG A 29 4.83 -3.73 1.20
C ARG A 29 5.54 -2.46 1.69
N ALA A 30 5.08 -1.83 2.78
CA ALA A 30 5.79 -0.68 3.34
C ALA A 30 7.17 -1.07 3.89
N ALA A 31 7.35 -2.32 4.35
CA ALA A 31 8.64 -2.82 4.81
C ALA A 31 9.68 -2.84 3.68
N ASP A 32 9.26 -3.12 2.45
CA ASP A 32 10.14 -3.21 1.29
C ASP A 32 10.73 -1.85 0.90
N TYR A 33 9.96 -0.77 1.09
CA TYR A 33 10.35 0.58 0.67
C TYR A 33 10.87 1.46 1.80
N TYR A 34 10.45 1.22 3.05
CA TYR A 34 10.73 2.08 4.19
C TYR A 34 11.46 1.34 5.32
N SER A 35 12.25 0.33 4.96
CA SER A 35 13.14 -0.33 5.91
C SER A 35 14.15 0.68 6.48
N ARG A 36 14.16 0.81 7.81
CA ARG A 36 15.10 1.66 8.54
C ARG A 36 15.56 0.91 9.79
N PRO A 37 16.79 1.10 10.26
CA PRO A 37 17.32 0.35 11.40
C PRO A 37 16.57 0.64 12.71
N ASP A 38 15.86 1.77 12.79
CA ASP A 38 15.10 2.26 13.94
C ASP A 38 13.58 1.98 13.84
N VAL A 39 13.14 1.23 12.82
CA VAL A 39 11.74 0.83 12.64
C VAL A 39 11.63 -0.68 12.44
N VAL A 40 10.74 -1.33 13.18
CA VAL A 40 10.40 -2.74 13.00
C VAL A 40 8.99 -2.88 12.42
N PHE A 41 8.85 -3.68 11.37
CA PHE A 41 7.56 -4.06 10.80
C PHE A 41 7.14 -5.40 11.41
N VAL A 42 5.99 -5.41 12.08
CA VAL A 42 5.44 -6.62 12.72
C VAL A 42 4.25 -7.10 11.88
N PRO A 43 4.26 -8.33 11.34
CA PRO A 43 3.15 -8.85 10.57
C PRO A 43 1.93 -9.08 11.46
N PHE A 44 0.75 -8.72 10.97
CA PHE A 44 -0.52 -9.13 11.57
C PHE A 44 -0.82 -10.58 11.17
N HIS A 45 -1.23 -11.40 12.14
CA HIS A 45 -1.55 -12.81 11.92
C HIS A 45 -3.06 -13.10 12.03
N ASP A 46 -3.80 -12.18 12.64
CA ASP A 46 -5.23 -12.29 12.97
C ASP A 46 -6.10 -11.29 12.20
N ALA A 47 -5.50 -10.47 11.34
CA ALA A 47 -6.21 -9.54 10.47
C ALA A 47 -6.38 -10.15 9.06
N PRO A 48 -7.55 -9.95 8.41
CA PRO A 48 -7.69 -10.31 7.00
C PRO A 48 -6.67 -9.52 6.16
N PRO A 49 -6.13 -10.12 5.09
CA PRO A 49 -5.31 -9.39 4.14
C PRO A 49 -6.14 -8.30 3.48
N PHE A 50 -5.47 -7.23 3.03
CA PHE A 50 -6.09 -6.25 2.16
C PHE A 50 -5.45 -6.34 0.77
N ASP A 51 -6.30 -6.20 -0.24
CA ASP A 51 -5.89 -6.33 -1.63
C ASP A 51 -5.60 -4.96 -2.23
N TYR A 52 -4.64 -4.95 -3.16
CA TYR A 52 -4.40 -3.80 -4.02
C TYR A 52 -5.26 -3.95 -5.28
N ALA A 53 -6.21 -3.04 -5.45
CA ALA A 53 -7.03 -2.99 -6.65
C ALA A 53 -6.67 -1.79 -7.52
N LEU A 54 -6.70 -2.01 -8.82
CA LEU A 54 -6.54 -0.94 -9.78
C LEU A 54 -7.91 -0.36 -10.15
N LEU A 55 -8.10 0.92 -9.87
CA LEU A 55 -9.30 1.66 -10.27
C LEU A 55 -9.03 2.38 -11.59
N ARG A 56 -9.93 2.19 -12.55
CA ARG A 56 -9.88 2.86 -13.86
C ARG A 56 -11.25 3.44 -14.22
N PRO A 57 -11.32 4.52 -15.00
CA PRO A 57 -12.59 5.00 -15.53
C PRO A 57 -13.27 3.97 -16.44
N ALA A 58 -14.61 3.97 -16.40
CA ALA A 58 -15.49 3.15 -17.25
C ALA A 58 -15.41 3.54 -18.73
N THR A 59 -14.93 4.75 -19.04
CA THR A 59 -14.76 5.27 -20.41
C THR A 59 -13.29 5.63 -20.68
N GLY A 60 -12.96 5.94 -21.94
CA GLY A 60 -11.59 6.36 -22.31
C GLY A 60 -10.59 5.22 -22.46
N GLN A 61 -11.05 4.00 -22.75
CA GLN A 61 -10.18 2.85 -23.01
C GLN A 61 -9.53 3.00 -24.38
N THR A 62 -8.31 3.50 -24.36
CA THR A 62 -7.43 3.53 -25.53
C THR A 62 -6.52 2.31 -25.52
N PRO A 63 -5.96 1.90 -26.68
CA PRO A 63 -4.96 0.84 -26.75
C PRO A 63 -3.77 1.05 -25.80
N LYS A 64 -3.39 2.32 -25.54
CA LYS A 64 -2.31 2.66 -24.60
C LYS A 64 -2.70 2.36 -23.16
N VAL A 65 -3.92 2.68 -22.75
CA VAL A 65 -4.43 2.35 -21.40
C VAL A 65 -4.43 0.84 -21.24
N HIS A 66 -4.93 0.09 -22.23
CA HIS A 66 -4.92 -1.38 -22.16
C HIS A 66 -3.50 -1.94 -22.05
N ALA A 67 -2.56 -1.46 -22.86
CA ALA A 67 -1.16 -1.88 -22.79
C ALA A 67 -0.54 -1.59 -21.42
N PHE A 68 -0.80 -0.41 -20.84
CA PHE A 68 -0.34 -0.06 -19.50
C PHE A 68 -0.91 -1.00 -18.42
N LEU A 69 -2.20 -1.30 -18.48
CA LEU A 69 -2.85 -2.24 -17.55
C LEU A 69 -2.19 -3.62 -17.62
N GLN A 70 -1.95 -4.13 -18.83
CA GLN A 70 -1.29 -5.42 -19.04
C GLN A 70 0.12 -5.44 -18.44
N THR A 71 0.94 -4.43 -18.72
CA THR A 71 2.28 -4.32 -18.15
C THR A 71 2.25 -4.24 -16.62
N LEU A 72 1.31 -3.46 -16.07
CA LEU A 72 1.16 -3.30 -14.62
C LEU A 72 0.84 -4.65 -13.97
N LEU A 73 -0.06 -5.44 -14.55
CA LEU A 73 -0.42 -6.76 -14.04
C LEU A 73 0.77 -7.72 -14.09
N THR A 74 1.52 -7.75 -15.20
CA THR A 74 2.75 -8.56 -15.30
C THR A 74 3.74 -8.23 -14.18
N VAL A 75 4.00 -6.94 -13.94
CA VAL A 75 4.94 -6.51 -12.88
C VAL A 75 4.39 -6.78 -11.47
N ALA A 76 3.08 -6.67 -11.28
CA ALA A 76 2.45 -6.92 -9.98
C ALA A 76 2.53 -8.40 -9.57
N ASP A 77 2.30 -9.30 -10.52
CA ASP A 77 2.42 -10.75 -10.33
C ASP A 77 3.86 -11.15 -9.99
N GLU A 78 4.85 -10.57 -10.68
CA GLU A 78 6.27 -10.76 -10.37
C GLU A 78 6.66 -10.27 -8.96
N GLY A 79 6.01 -9.21 -8.48
CA GLY A 79 6.22 -8.62 -7.16
C GLY A 79 5.42 -9.26 -6.02
N GLY A 80 4.78 -10.40 -6.25
CA GLY A 80 4.03 -11.15 -5.23
C GLY A 80 2.75 -10.48 -4.73
N GLY A 81 2.28 -9.42 -5.41
CA GLY A 81 1.02 -8.76 -5.08
C GLY A 81 -0.11 -9.31 -5.95
N HIS A 82 -1.16 -9.86 -5.35
CA HIS A 82 -2.40 -10.14 -6.09
C HIS A 82 -3.06 -8.81 -6.46
N ALA A 83 -2.79 -8.32 -7.66
CA ALA A 83 -3.50 -7.18 -8.23
C ALA A 83 -4.85 -7.67 -8.77
N ALA A 84 -5.90 -7.60 -7.95
CA ALA A 84 -7.24 -7.86 -8.42
C ALA A 84 -7.75 -6.66 -9.23
N ILE A 85 -8.22 -6.89 -10.46
CA ILE A 85 -8.95 -5.87 -11.21
C ILE A 85 -10.37 -5.86 -10.68
N SER A 86 -10.80 -4.74 -10.09
CA SER A 86 -12.23 -4.51 -9.87
C SER A 86 -12.87 -4.13 -11.21
N PHE A 87 -13.80 -4.94 -11.68
CA PHE A 87 -14.52 -4.71 -12.95
C PHE A 87 -15.77 -3.83 -12.78
N ASP A 88 -16.12 -3.43 -11.55
CA ASP A 88 -17.30 -2.59 -11.30
C ASP A 88 -16.95 -1.10 -11.24
N CYS A 89 -17.09 -0.45 -12.39
CA CYS A 89 -17.62 0.91 -12.55
C CYS A 89 -18.11 1.08 -14.00
#